data_AF-A0AAW0HGT3-F1
#
_entry.id   AF-A0AAW0HGT3-F1
#
_cell.length_a   1.000
_cell.length_b   1.000
_cell.length_c   1.000
_cell.angle_alpha   90.00
_cell.angle_beta   90.00
_cell.angle_gamma   90.00
#
_symmetry.space_group_name_H-M   'P 1'
#
loop_
_entity.id
_entity.type
_entity.pdbx_description
1 polymer ?
#
loop_
_entity_poly.entity_id
_entity_poly.type
_entity_poly.pdbx_seq_one_letter_code
_entity_poly.pdbx_strand_id
1 'polypeptide(L)'
;VEFPVAGSYHCPNIGLHFVVTREVTIDIGFCAWSQHLDKTPFRVSHMVAGPLFDIKAEKGAVAAGQVDTSWFHVAHFKEHAVFLEMPARVEQCYTVLENPSFSPMGVLVKIISTIRSLIPITPITLIYYHLNVDDVTLHLYLIPNDCTIRKAIDEEEMRFQFVRIHKPPPVDSLYIGSRYIVSASTNLEIIPKELELCYRSPGESQLFSEIYVGHMDSGFKLQIRDKKNRNHIWEALLKPGKIRLDTDTSKR
;
A
#
# COMPACT_ATOMS: atom_id res chain seq x y z
N VAL A 1 4.07 -0.84 -21.68
CA VAL A 1 5.43 -1.33 -21.34
C VAL A 1 5.83 -2.35 -22.39
N GLU A 2 6.98 -2.16 -23.02
CA GLU A 2 7.47 -3.06 -24.07
C GLU A 2 8.35 -4.16 -23.49
N PHE A 3 8.09 -5.40 -23.87
CA PHE A 3 8.90 -6.56 -23.53
C PHE A 3 9.43 -7.16 -24.84
N PRO A 4 10.68 -6.85 -25.25
CA PRO A 4 11.16 -7.10 -26.62
C PRO A 4 11.51 -8.57 -26.90
N VAL A 5 11.66 -9.39 -25.87
CA VAL A 5 12.02 -10.82 -25.99
C VAL A 5 11.26 -11.68 -24.98
N ALA A 6 11.06 -12.95 -25.31
CA ALA A 6 10.54 -13.95 -24.38
C ALA A 6 11.43 -14.04 -23.12
N GLY A 7 10.81 -14.14 -21.94
CA GLY A 7 11.54 -14.18 -20.68
C GLY A 7 10.70 -13.78 -19.46
N SER A 8 11.34 -13.79 -18.29
CA SER A 8 10.75 -13.37 -17.01
C SER A 8 11.16 -11.94 -16.67
N TYR A 9 10.18 -11.09 -16.42
CA TYR A 9 10.36 -9.67 -16.13
C TYR A 9 9.72 -9.33 -14.78
N HIS A 10 10.52 -8.81 -13.86
CA HIS A 10 10.07 -8.39 -12.54
C HIS A 10 9.93 -6.87 -12.48
N CYS A 11 8.76 -6.38 -12.07
CA CYS A 11 8.43 -4.96 -11.93
C CYS A 11 8.22 -4.61 -10.44
N PRO A 12 9.29 -4.54 -9.62
CA PRO A 12 9.19 -4.41 -8.15
C PRO A 12 8.45 -3.15 -7.69
N ASN A 13 8.51 -2.07 -8.47
CA ASN A 13 7.82 -0.80 -8.16
C ASN A 13 6.28 -0.91 -8.23
N ILE A 14 5.78 -1.90 -8.95
CA ILE A 14 4.35 -2.11 -9.27
C ILE A 14 3.83 -3.40 -8.61
N GLY A 15 4.71 -4.27 -8.11
CA GLY A 15 4.35 -5.56 -7.51
C GLY A 15 3.94 -6.63 -8.53
N LEU A 16 4.38 -6.48 -9.79
CA LEU A 16 4.05 -7.41 -10.88
C LEU A 16 5.26 -8.22 -11.34
N HIS A 17 5.00 -9.46 -11.76
CA HIS A 17 5.95 -10.33 -12.41
C HIS A 17 5.31 -10.94 -13.65
N PHE A 18 5.94 -10.79 -14.81
CA PHE A 18 5.44 -11.26 -16.10
C PHE A 18 6.39 -12.32 -16.66
N VAL A 19 5.88 -13.48 -17.05
CA VAL A 19 6.58 -14.40 -17.96
C VAL A 19 5.98 -14.21 -19.34
N VAL A 20 6.72 -13.61 -20.27
CA VAL A 20 6.24 -13.38 -21.64
C VAL A 20 6.80 -14.42 -22.59
N THR A 21 5.97 -14.91 -23.50
CA THR A 21 6.31 -16.03 -24.42
C THR A 21 6.84 -15.56 -25.77
N ARG A 22 6.68 -14.28 -26.08
CA ARG A 22 7.16 -13.58 -27.28
C ARG A 22 7.34 -12.10 -26.99
N GLU A 23 7.85 -11.35 -27.97
CA GLU A 23 7.76 -9.89 -27.99
C GLU A 23 6.31 -9.44 -27.79
N VAL A 24 6.07 -8.54 -26.83
CA VAL A 24 4.72 -8.03 -26.52
C VAL A 24 4.78 -6.66 -25.85
N THR A 25 3.84 -5.79 -26.21
CA THR A 25 3.53 -4.57 -25.44
C THR A 25 2.37 -4.85 -24.50
N ILE A 26 2.58 -4.59 -23.20
CA ILE A 26 1.55 -4.70 -22.16
C ILE A 26 1.21 -3.29 -21.67
N ASP A 27 -0.05 -2.90 -21.81
CA ASP A 27 -0.57 -1.70 -21.16
C ASP A 27 -1.00 -2.06 -19.73
N ILE A 28 -0.59 -1.24 -18.77
CA ILE A 28 -0.82 -1.46 -17.34
C ILE A 28 -1.43 -0.18 -16.77
N GLY A 29 -2.75 -0.19 -16.63
CA GLY A 29 -3.51 0.80 -15.87
C GLY A 29 -3.74 0.37 -14.42
N PHE A 30 -4.26 1.29 -13.62
CA PHE A 30 -4.77 1.02 -12.27
C PHE A 30 -6.22 1.47 -12.16
N CYS A 31 -7.03 0.69 -11.45
CA CYS A 31 -8.44 1.00 -11.17
C CYS A 31 -8.68 1.15 -9.67
N ALA A 32 -9.78 1.79 -9.29
CA ALA A 32 -10.19 1.88 -7.89
C ALA A 32 -11.16 0.74 -7.57
N TRP A 33 -10.86 -0.07 -6.55
CA TRP A 33 -11.72 -1.17 -6.11
C TRP A 33 -13.16 -0.73 -5.80
N SER A 34 -13.36 0.48 -5.27
CA SER A 34 -14.68 1.07 -5.02
C SER A 34 -15.56 1.24 -6.27
N GLN A 35 -14.97 1.38 -7.47
CA GLN A 35 -15.74 1.46 -8.73
C GLN A 35 -16.46 0.14 -9.06
N HIS A 36 -16.00 -0.97 -8.47
CA HIS A 36 -16.46 -2.32 -8.79
C HIS A 36 -17.02 -3.11 -7.60
N LEU A 37 -16.40 -3.07 -6.41
CA LEU A 37 -16.84 -3.87 -5.25
C LEU A 37 -18.21 -3.47 -4.71
N ASP A 38 -18.57 -2.19 -4.81
CA ASP A 38 -19.80 -1.57 -4.31
C ASP A 38 -21.07 -2.19 -4.91
N LYS A 39 -20.93 -2.85 -6.06
CA LYS A 39 -22.00 -3.49 -6.82
C LYS A 39 -22.03 -5.02 -6.64
N THR A 40 -21.27 -5.58 -5.69
CA THR A 40 -21.02 -7.03 -5.59
C THR A 40 -21.26 -7.62 -4.20
N PRO A 41 -21.65 -8.90 -4.09
CA PRO A 41 -21.84 -9.57 -2.79
C PRO A 41 -20.54 -9.88 -2.03
N PHE A 42 -19.37 -9.56 -2.60
CA PHE A 42 -18.08 -9.94 -2.04
C PHE A 42 -17.62 -9.08 -0.86
N ARG A 43 -18.16 -7.87 -0.68
CA ARG A 43 -17.82 -6.91 0.41
C ARG A 43 -17.87 -7.50 1.83
N VAL A 44 -18.66 -8.55 2.08
CA VAL A 44 -18.82 -9.19 3.40
C VAL A 44 -17.92 -10.41 3.58
N SER A 45 -17.49 -11.03 2.48
CA SER A 45 -16.83 -12.35 2.47
C SER A 45 -15.39 -12.34 1.94
N HIS A 46 -14.91 -11.22 1.42
CA HIS A 46 -13.59 -11.09 0.80
C HIS A 46 -12.92 -9.76 1.16
N MET A 47 -11.58 -9.79 1.21
CA MET A 47 -10.69 -8.68 1.51
C MET A 47 -9.87 -8.35 0.28
N VAL A 48 -9.65 -7.07 0.00
CA VAL A 48 -8.65 -6.67 -0.99
C VAL A 48 -7.24 -6.95 -0.46
N ALA A 49 -6.38 -7.54 -1.29
CA ALA A 49 -5.01 -7.91 -0.95
C ALA A 49 -3.96 -7.33 -1.90
N GLY A 50 -4.25 -6.17 -2.50
CA GLY A 50 -3.33 -5.45 -3.39
C GLY A 50 -4.06 -4.54 -4.38
N PRO A 51 -3.32 -3.85 -5.25
CA PRO A 51 -3.89 -2.93 -6.22
C PRO A 51 -4.73 -3.66 -7.27
N LEU A 52 -5.68 -2.93 -7.86
CA LEU A 52 -6.48 -3.40 -8.99
C LEU A 52 -5.83 -2.90 -10.28
N PHE A 53 -5.39 -3.83 -11.13
CA PHE A 53 -4.68 -3.52 -12.37
C PHE A 53 -5.59 -3.66 -13.58
N ASP A 54 -5.62 -2.68 -14.48
CA ASP A 54 -6.20 -2.83 -15.82
C ASP A 54 -5.07 -3.24 -16.79
N ILE A 55 -4.81 -4.54 -16.86
CA ILE A 55 -3.74 -5.10 -17.71
C ILE A 55 -4.34 -5.47 -19.06
N LYS A 56 -3.72 -5.00 -20.15
CA LYS A 56 -4.06 -5.37 -21.52
C LYS A 56 -2.81 -5.84 -22.26
N ALA A 57 -2.87 -7.04 -22.81
CA ALA A 57 -1.85 -7.58 -23.70
C ALA A 57 -2.47 -8.54 -24.73
N GLU A 58 -1.66 -8.98 -25.68
CA GLU A 58 -2.07 -9.99 -26.65
C GLU A 58 -2.40 -11.33 -25.96
N LYS A 59 -3.47 -12.02 -26.42
CA LYS A 59 -3.93 -13.27 -25.81
C LYS A 59 -2.88 -14.37 -25.93
N GLY A 60 -2.50 -14.96 -24.79
CA GLY A 60 -1.51 -16.05 -24.73
C GLY A 60 -0.04 -15.61 -24.78
N ALA A 61 0.23 -14.30 -24.77
CA ALA A 61 1.59 -13.78 -24.74
C ALA A 61 2.22 -13.80 -23.33
N VAL A 62 1.45 -14.07 -22.26
CA VAL A 62 1.86 -13.86 -20.85
C VAL A 62 1.35 -14.98 -19.90
N ALA A 63 2.19 -15.40 -18.95
CA ALA A 63 1.90 -16.33 -17.84
C ALA A 63 2.68 -15.97 -16.53
N ALA A 64 2.49 -16.72 -15.43
CA ALA A 64 3.19 -16.56 -14.13
C ALA A 64 3.37 -17.90 -13.34
N GLY A 65 3.98 -17.94 -12.11
CA GLY A 65 4.18 -19.17 -11.26
C GLY A 65 4.73 -18.95 -9.83
N GLN A 66 4.61 -19.78 -8.76
CA GLN A 66 4.04 -21.12 -8.43
C GLN A 66 3.31 -21.25 -7.01
N VAL A 67 3.18 -22.46 -6.39
CA VAL A 67 2.19 -22.98 -5.37
C VAL A 67 1.88 -22.06 -4.16
N ASP A 68 0.68 -21.90 -3.55
CA ASP A 68 -0.61 -22.68 -3.43
C ASP A 68 -1.85 -21.93 -4.03
N THR A 69 -3.12 -22.13 -3.60
CA THR A 69 -4.31 -21.42 -4.16
C THR A 69 -5.52 -21.21 -3.23
N SER A 70 -5.74 -21.98 -2.15
CA SER A 70 -7.10 -22.20 -1.60
C SER A 70 -7.83 -20.99 -0.97
N TRP A 71 -7.14 -19.92 -0.59
CA TRP A 71 -7.73 -18.73 0.06
C TRP A 71 -7.84 -17.50 -0.86
N PHE A 72 -7.15 -17.53 -2.00
CA PHE A 72 -6.99 -16.40 -2.91
C PHE A 72 -7.89 -16.58 -4.13
N HIS A 73 -8.43 -15.47 -4.63
CA HIS A 73 -9.20 -15.39 -5.86
C HIS A 73 -8.72 -14.18 -6.63
N VAL A 74 -8.62 -14.28 -7.95
CA VAL A 74 -8.46 -13.10 -8.80
C VAL A 74 -9.83 -12.68 -9.31
N ALA A 75 -10.21 -11.45 -9.00
CA ALA A 75 -11.44 -10.85 -9.50
C ALA A 75 -11.19 -10.25 -10.88
N HIS A 76 -11.80 -10.82 -11.92
CA HIS A 76 -11.86 -10.27 -13.26
C HIS A 76 -13.15 -9.48 -13.44
N PHE A 77 -13.02 -8.18 -13.74
CA PHE A 77 -14.16 -7.29 -13.95
C PHE A 77 -14.43 -7.14 -15.44
N LYS A 78 -15.52 -7.74 -15.91
CA LYS A 78 -16.07 -7.53 -17.26
C LYS A 78 -17.34 -6.70 -17.13
N GLU A 79 -17.74 -6.01 -18.19
CA GLU A 79 -18.69 -4.86 -18.18
C GLU A 79 -19.82 -4.91 -17.13
N HIS A 80 -20.50 -6.05 -16.98
CA HIS A 80 -21.62 -6.24 -16.07
C HIS A 80 -21.46 -7.40 -15.07
N ALA A 81 -20.28 -8.02 -14.99
CA ALA A 81 -20.06 -9.22 -14.17
C ALA A 81 -18.64 -9.32 -13.59
N VAL A 82 -18.56 -9.84 -12.37
CA VAL A 82 -17.30 -10.13 -11.68
C VAL A 82 -17.11 -11.63 -11.64
N PHE A 83 -16.05 -12.09 -12.29
CA PHE A 83 -15.67 -13.50 -12.30
C PHE A 83 -14.53 -13.70 -11.31
N LEU A 84 -14.73 -14.58 -10.33
CA LEU A 84 -13.64 -15.03 -9.46
C LEU A 84 -12.96 -16.21 -10.13
N GLU A 85 -11.77 -15.97 -10.66
CA GLU A 85 -10.86 -17.02 -11.11
C GLU A 85 -10.06 -17.49 -9.89
N MET A 86 -9.95 -18.80 -9.68
CA MET A 86 -8.93 -19.28 -8.74
C MET A 86 -7.57 -19.04 -9.39
N PRO A 87 -6.63 -18.34 -8.73
CA PRO A 87 -5.29 -18.20 -9.27
C PRO A 87 -4.75 -19.61 -9.50
N ALA A 88 -4.02 -19.83 -10.59
CA ALA A 88 -3.42 -21.13 -10.85
C ALA A 88 -2.44 -21.53 -9.72
N ARG A 89 -1.86 -20.52 -9.02
CA ARG A 89 -0.76 -20.61 -8.05
C ARG A 89 -0.63 -19.30 -7.21
N VAL A 90 0.02 -19.32 -6.04
CA VAL A 90 0.19 -18.20 -5.09
C VAL A 90 1.50 -18.34 -4.29
N GLU A 91 2.54 -17.66 -4.76
CA GLU A 91 3.84 -17.57 -4.09
C GLU A 91 3.78 -16.65 -2.86
N GLN A 92 4.84 -16.70 -2.04
CA GLN A 92 4.99 -15.90 -0.81
C GLN A 92 4.68 -14.39 -0.98
N CYS A 93 4.88 -13.84 -2.18
CA CYS A 93 4.65 -12.42 -2.46
C CYS A 93 3.80 -12.12 -3.71
N TYR A 94 3.28 -13.12 -4.45
CA TYR A 94 2.54 -12.86 -5.69
C TYR A 94 1.61 -14.02 -6.13
N THR A 95 0.46 -13.67 -6.72
CA THR A 95 -0.49 -14.64 -7.30
C THR A 95 -0.25 -14.85 -8.79
N VAL A 96 -0.72 -15.98 -9.31
CA VAL A 96 -0.42 -16.48 -10.65
C VAL A 96 -1.68 -16.75 -11.45
N LEU A 97 -1.62 -16.43 -12.74
CA LEU A 97 -2.64 -16.79 -13.72
C LEU A 97 -1.96 -17.35 -14.97
N GLU A 98 -2.55 -18.40 -15.53
CA GLU A 98 -2.08 -19.03 -16.76
C GLU A 98 -3.07 -18.69 -17.88
N ASN A 99 -2.59 -18.05 -18.95
CA ASN A 99 -3.42 -17.53 -20.04
C ASN A 99 -4.55 -16.58 -19.59
N PRO A 100 -4.26 -15.55 -18.75
CA PRO A 100 -5.30 -14.67 -18.19
C PRO A 100 -6.14 -14.01 -19.28
N SER A 101 -7.46 -13.95 -19.07
CA SER A 101 -8.32 -13.08 -19.88
C SER A 101 -8.18 -11.64 -19.37
N PHE A 102 -7.49 -10.81 -20.15
CA PHE A 102 -7.18 -9.42 -19.80
C PHE A 102 -8.43 -8.56 -19.60
N SER A 103 -8.52 -7.97 -18.42
CA SER A 103 -9.54 -7.05 -17.93
C SER A 103 -8.95 -6.29 -16.72
N PRO A 104 -9.69 -5.37 -16.07
CA PRO A 104 -9.37 -5.01 -14.69
C PRO A 104 -9.37 -6.27 -13.82
N MET A 105 -8.28 -6.46 -13.07
CA MET A 105 -7.88 -7.70 -12.40
C MET A 105 -7.17 -7.38 -11.09
N GLY A 106 -7.58 -8.04 -10.01
CA GLY A 106 -6.98 -7.82 -8.69
C GLY A 106 -7.22 -8.96 -7.72
N VAL A 107 -6.38 -9.04 -6.69
CA VAL A 107 -6.39 -10.16 -5.73
C VAL A 107 -7.37 -9.89 -4.59
N LEU A 108 -8.30 -10.83 -4.40
CA LEU A 108 -9.18 -10.93 -3.25
C LEU A 108 -8.78 -12.14 -2.39
N VAL A 109 -8.74 -11.95 -1.07
CA VAL A 109 -8.58 -13.04 -0.10
C VAL A 109 -9.90 -13.29 0.60
N LYS A 110 -10.32 -14.55 0.68
CA LYS A 110 -11.57 -14.93 1.33
C LYS A 110 -11.49 -14.71 2.85
N ILE A 111 -12.35 -13.86 3.39
CA ILE A 111 -12.46 -13.61 4.83
C ILE A 111 -13.29 -14.72 5.46
N ILE A 112 -12.65 -15.50 6.33
CA ILE A 112 -13.35 -16.23 7.38
C ILE A 112 -13.29 -15.34 8.63
N SER A 113 -14.43 -15.08 9.28
CA SER A 113 -14.58 -14.06 10.35
C SER A 113 -13.53 -14.17 11.47
N THR A 114 -13.12 -15.39 11.81
CA THR A 114 -12.12 -15.69 12.84
C THR A 114 -10.66 -15.48 12.42
N ILE A 115 -10.38 -15.17 11.15
CA ILE A 115 -9.05 -15.24 10.52
C ILE A 115 -8.57 -13.88 9.98
N ARG A 116 -9.38 -12.80 10.04
CA ARG A 116 -9.03 -11.49 9.44
C ARG A 116 -7.64 -10.96 9.84
N SER A 117 -7.22 -11.18 11.09
CA SER A 117 -5.90 -10.77 11.59
C SER A 117 -4.80 -11.85 11.46
N LEU A 118 -4.93 -12.79 10.53
CA LEU A 118 -3.94 -13.85 10.24
C LEU A 118 -3.33 -13.75 8.84
N ILE A 119 -3.72 -12.76 8.04
CA ILE A 119 -3.12 -12.49 6.72
C ILE A 119 -1.97 -11.48 6.92
N PRO A 120 -0.69 -11.91 6.87
CA PRO A 120 0.43 -10.99 6.92
C PRO A 120 0.54 -10.23 5.59
N ILE A 121 0.88 -8.95 5.69
CA ILE A 121 1.22 -8.07 4.56
C ILE A 121 2.52 -7.34 4.85
N THR A 122 3.22 -6.93 3.80
CA THR A 122 4.33 -5.96 3.92
C THR A 122 3.75 -4.55 4.12
N PRO A 123 3.97 -3.90 5.26
CA PRO A 123 3.53 -2.53 5.48
C PRO A 123 4.55 -1.52 4.91
N ILE A 124 4.13 -0.26 4.79
CA ILE A 124 5.05 0.89 4.76
C ILE A 124 4.56 1.98 5.71
N THR A 125 5.50 2.75 6.22
CA THR A 125 5.26 3.99 6.96
C THR A 125 5.58 5.18 6.09
N LEU A 126 4.68 6.17 6.05
CA LEU A 126 4.91 7.45 5.37
C LEU A 126 4.83 8.55 6.42
N ILE A 127 5.77 9.50 6.36
CA ILE A 127 5.75 10.71 7.18
C ILE A 127 5.77 11.90 6.24
N TYR A 128 4.87 12.84 6.47
CA TYR A 128 4.88 14.14 5.84
C TYR A 128 4.94 15.23 6.92
N TYR A 129 5.43 16.42 6.57
CA TYR A 129 5.47 17.58 7.45
C TYR A 129 5.00 18.84 6.76
N HIS A 130 4.33 19.71 7.52
CA HIS A 130 4.03 21.08 7.15
C HIS A 130 4.65 22.02 8.19
N LEU A 131 5.24 23.13 7.73
CA LEU A 131 5.82 24.15 8.59
C LEU A 131 4.84 25.29 8.78
N ASN A 132 4.43 25.53 10.02
CA ASN A 132 3.72 26.75 10.39
C ASN A 132 4.73 27.75 10.98
N VAL A 133 4.25 28.91 11.46
CA VAL A 133 5.12 29.98 11.98
C VAL A 133 5.87 29.54 13.24
N ASP A 134 5.18 28.87 14.17
CA ASP A 134 5.70 28.52 15.50
C ASP A 134 5.79 27.00 15.76
N ASP A 135 5.21 26.16 14.89
CA ASP A 135 5.12 24.71 15.04
C ASP A 135 5.27 23.94 13.71
N VAL A 136 5.34 22.61 13.84
CA VAL A 136 5.42 21.65 12.74
C VAL A 136 4.31 20.61 12.92
N THR A 137 3.39 20.54 11.97
CA THR A 137 2.42 19.45 11.87
C THR A 137 3.05 18.29 11.11
N LEU A 138 2.92 17.07 11.61
CA LEU A 138 3.29 15.85 10.90
C LEU A 138 2.07 14.97 10.67
N HIS A 139 2.01 14.31 9.51
CA HIS A 139 1.11 13.19 9.27
C HIS A 139 1.91 11.89 9.20
N LEU A 140 1.54 10.90 10.00
CA LEU A 140 2.13 9.56 9.99
C LEU A 140 1.09 8.54 9.51
N TYR A 141 1.37 7.90 8.37
CA TYR A 141 0.57 6.82 7.82
C TYR A 141 1.20 5.46 8.12
N LEU A 142 0.37 4.44 8.31
CA LEU A 142 0.73 3.03 8.30
C LEU A 142 -0.21 2.30 7.35
N ILE A 143 0.28 1.95 6.17
CA ILE A 143 -0.53 1.40 5.07
C ILE A 143 0.09 0.11 4.50
N PRO A 144 -0.65 -0.67 3.70
CA PRO A 144 -0.05 -1.70 2.84
C PRO A 144 1.02 -1.11 1.91
N ASN A 145 2.03 -1.90 1.54
CA ASN A 145 3.04 -1.52 0.53
C ASN A 145 2.46 -1.50 -0.90
N ASP A 146 1.50 -0.60 -1.13
CA ASP A 146 0.81 -0.43 -2.40
C ASP A 146 1.25 0.89 -3.06
N CYS A 147 1.76 0.80 -4.29
CA CYS A 147 2.25 1.97 -5.02
C CYS A 147 1.12 2.96 -5.39
N THR A 148 -0.12 2.50 -5.54
CA THR A 148 -1.28 3.33 -5.89
C THR A 148 -1.79 4.10 -4.69
N ILE A 149 -1.90 3.45 -3.53
CA ILE A 149 -2.27 4.10 -2.26
C ILE A 149 -1.21 5.13 -1.90
N ARG A 150 0.07 4.76 -1.97
CA ARG A 150 1.19 5.66 -1.72
C ARG A 150 1.17 6.88 -2.63
N LYS A 151 0.94 6.69 -3.93
CA LYS A 151 0.84 7.78 -4.91
C LYS A 151 -0.33 8.72 -4.60
N ALA A 152 -1.49 8.19 -4.22
CA ALA A 152 -2.63 9.03 -3.85
C ALA A 152 -2.37 9.87 -2.60
N ILE A 153 -1.68 9.32 -1.59
CA ILE A 153 -1.25 10.10 -0.41
C ILE A 153 -0.21 11.15 -0.80
N ASP A 154 0.81 10.79 -1.60
CA ASP A 154 1.80 11.74 -2.12
C ASP A 154 1.12 12.92 -2.86
N GLU A 155 0.07 12.65 -3.66
CA GLU A 155 -0.71 13.67 -4.37
C GLU A 155 -1.67 14.48 -3.49
N GLU A 156 -2.23 13.89 -2.43
CA GLU A 156 -3.11 14.57 -1.47
C GLU A 156 -2.31 15.53 -0.59
N GLU A 157 -1.21 15.05 0.01
CA GLU A 157 -0.32 15.83 0.87
C GLU A 157 0.32 17.00 0.12
N MET A 158 0.73 16.79 -1.13
CA MET A 158 1.30 17.85 -1.97
C MET A 158 0.30 19.00 -2.21
N ARG A 159 -1.02 18.75 -2.26
CA ARG A 159 -2.05 19.81 -2.39
C ARG A 159 -2.16 20.68 -1.15
N PHE A 160 -1.84 20.12 0.01
CA PHE A 160 -1.81 20.82 1.31
C PHE A 160 -0.40 21.31 1.70
N GLN A 161 0.53 21.35 0.73
CA GLN A 161 1.90 21.85 0.92
C GLN A 161 2.76 21.02 1.89
N PHE A 162 2.36 19.79 2.20
CA PHE A 162 3.12 18.87 3.02
C PHE A 162 4.30 18.27 2.24
N VAL A 163 5.45 18.14 2.91
CA VAL A 163 6.71 17.61 2.34
C VAL A 163 7.05 16.26 2.97
N ARG A 164 7.52 15.31 2.17
CA ARG A 164 7.74 13.92 2.61
C ARG A 164 9.09 13.70 3.30
N ILE A 165 9.07 13.10 4.49
CA ILE A 165 10.28 12.64 5.20
C ILE A 165 10.53 11.17 4.89
N HIS A 166 11.55 10.88 4.09
CA HIS A 166 11.95 9.49 3.82
C HIS A 166 12.49 8.77 5.06
N LYS A 167 11.86 7.64 5.40
CA LYS A 167 12.27 6.69 6.44
C LYS A 167 12.22 5.25 5.91
N PRO A 168 13.03 4.32 6.48
CA PRO A 168 12.86 2.90 6.23
C PRO A 168 11.46 2.43 6.66
N PRO A 169 10.86 1.43 5.98
CA PRO A 169 9.61 0.80 6.42
C PRO A 169 9.84 -0.09 7.66
N PRO A 170 8.76 -0.61 8.29
CA PRO A 170 8.87 -1.71 9.25
C PRO A 170 9.53 -2.94 8.62
N VAL A 171 10.25 -3.73 9.43
CA VAL A 171 10.91 -4.96 8.98
C VAL A 171 9.94 -6.14 8.97
N ASP A 172 9.10 -6.23 10.00
CA ASP A 172 8.15 -7.33 10.18
C ASP A 172 6.87 -7.14 9.34
N SER A 173 6.31 -8.25 8.87
CA SER A 173 4.98 -8.26 8.28
C SER A 173 3.90 -7.98 9.33
N LEU A 174 2.88 -7.22 8.93
CA LEU A 174 1.77 -6.80 9.80
C LEU A 174 0.44 -7.35 9.29
N TYR A 175 -0.59 -7.30 10.12
CA TYR A 175 -1.86 -8.00 9.85
C TYR A 175 -2.98 -7.01 9.58
N ILE A 176 -3.75 -7.23 8.51
CA ILE A 176 -4.93 -6.40 8.21
C ILE A 176 -5.97 -6.54 9.33
N GLY A 177 -6.61 -5.42 9.69
CA GLY A 177 -7.57 -5.32 10.79
C GLY A 177 -6.94 -5.31 12.19
N SER A 178 -5.61 -5.44 12.30
CA SER A 178 -4.90 -5.17 13.55
C SER A 178 -4.70 -3.66 13.75
N ARG A 179 -4.63 -3.27 15.02
CA ARG A 179 -4.48 -1.88 15.46
C ARG A 179 -3.11 -1.65 16.06
N TYR A 180 -2.53 -0.52 15.71
CA TYR A 180 -1.18 -0.13 16.04
C TYR A 180 -1.17 1.22 16.75
N ILE A 181 -0.39 1.34 17.82
CA ILE A 181 -0.31 2.55 18.63
C ILE A 181 0.87 3.39 18.17
N VAL A 182 0.60 4.65 17.84
CA VAL A 182 1.58 5.69 17.53
C VAL A 182 1.97 6.42 18.82
N SER A 183 3.27 6.62 19.01
CA SER A 183 3.85 7.28 20.18
C SER A 183 5.15 8.00 19.83
N ALA A 184 5.58 8.90 20.70
CA ALA A 184 6.86 9.61 20.57
C ALA A 184 7.71 9.44 21.84
N SER A 185 9.03 9.65 21.73
CA SER A 185 9.95 9.68 22.88
C SER A 185 9.80 10.94 23.75
N THR A 186 9.10 11.95 23.23
CA THR A 186 8.73 13.19 23.91
C THR A 186 7.21 13.25 24.07
N ASN A 187 6.71 14.06 25.00
CA ASN A 187 5.27 14.23 25.18
C ASN A 187 4.72 15.15 24.07
N LEU A 188 4.26 14.56 22.97
CA LEU A 188 3.64 15.25 21.84
C LEU A 188 2.14 14.96 21.79
N GLU A 189 1.38 15.92 21.25
CA GLU A 189 0.00 15.69 20.89
C GLU A 189 -0.06 14.87 19.60
N ILE A 190 -0.75 13.73 19.66
CA ILE A 190 -0.85 12.73 18.60
C ILE A 190 -2.33 12.31 18.52
N ILE A 191 -2.99 12.57 17.39
CA ILE A 191 -4.43 12.34 17.21
C ILE A 191 -4.68 11.76 15.80
N PRO A 192 -5.36 10.59 15.68
CA PRO A 192 -5.55 9.57 16.70
C PRO A 192 -4.21 8.91 17.09
N LYS A 193 -4.12 8.36 18.31
CA LYS A 193 -2.96 7.54 18.74
C LYS A 193 -3.01 6.09 18.24
N GLU A 194 -4.08 5.70 17.54
CA GLU A 194 -4.35 4.32 17.12
C GLU A 194 -4.71 4.28 15.63
N LEU A 195 -3.96 3.51 14.86
CA LEU A 195 -4.19 3.27 13.43
C LEU A 195 -4.59 1.82 13.22
N GLU A 196 -5.70 1.58 12.52
CA GLU A 196 -6.06 0.25 12.04
C GLU A 196 -5.44 0.03 10.66
N LEU A 197 -4.55 -0.97 10.55
CA LEU A 197 -3.95 -1.33 9.27
C LEU A 197 -5.02 -1.98 8.40
N CYS A 198 -5.51 -1.25 7.41
CA CYS A 198 -6.57 -1.70 6.52
C CYS A 198 -6.26 -1.32 5.08
N TYR A 199 -6.79 -2.09 4.13
CA TYR A 199 -6.76 -1.70 2.73
C TYR A 199 -7.88 -0.68 2.49
N ARG A 200 -7.52 0.53 2.05
CA ARG A 200 -8.43 1.57 1.55
C ARG A 200 -8.03 1.91 0.13
N SER A 201 -9.00 2.07 -0.75
CA SER A 201 -8.78 2.39 -2.16
C SER A 201 -8.09 3.76 -2.31
N PRO A 202 -7.28 3.99 -3.36
CA PRO A 202 -6.61 5.28 -3.58
C PRO A 202 -7.55 6.51 -3.67
N GLY A 203 -8.84 6.31 -3.95
CA GLY A 203 -9.86 7.37 -3.93
C GLY A 203 -10.63 7.51 -2.61
N GLU A 204 -10.26 6.78 -1.56
CA GLU A 204 -10.82 6.87 -0.21
C GLU A 204 -9.81 7.54 0.72
N SER A 205 -10.28 8.41 1.63
CA SER A 205 -9.41 9.08 2.61
C SER A 205 -8.64 8.06 3.45
N GLN A 206 -7.32 8.19 3.47
CA GLN A 206 -6.41 7.26 4.16
C GLN A 206 -6.33 7.58 5.66
N LEU A 207 -5.93 6.59 6.48
CA LEU A 207 -5.77 6.80 7.92
C LEU A 207 -4.35 7.24 8.26
N PHE A 208 -4.23 8.36 8.97
CA PHE A 208 -2.99 8.87 9.53
C PHE A 208 -3.18 9.32 10.98
N SER A 209 -2.07 9.42 11.70
CA SER A 209 -1.97 10.17 12.95
C SER A 209 -1.43 11.55 12.63
N GLU A 210 -2.18 12.59 12.96
CA GLU A 210 -1.69 13.96 13.04
C GLU A 210 -0.87 14.11 14.33
N ILE A 211 0.29 14.79 14.23
CA ILE A 211 1.23 14.97 15.32
C ILE A 211 1.67 16.42 15.35
N TYR A 212 1.38 17.10 16.46
CA TYR A 212 1.77 18.49 16.66
C TYR A 212 3.11 18.54 17.38
N VAL A 213 4.08 19.21 16.75
CA VAL A 213 5.41 19.43 17.30
C VAL A 213 5.64 20.92 17.41
N GLY A 214 5.76 21.43 18.63
CA GLY A 214 6.19 22.82 18.87
C GLY A 214 7.67 23.02 18.51
N HIS A 215 8.36 23.90 19.24
CA HIS A 215 9.74 24.23 18.91
C HIS A 215 10.69 23.01 18.93
N MET A 216 11.20 22.63 17.74
CA MET A 216 12.12 21.50 17.56
C MET A 216 13.58 21.87 17.88
N ASP A 217 13.91 22.07 19.15
CA ASP A 217 15.30 22.24 19.62
C ASP A 217 16.13 20.96 19.48
N SER A 218 15.49 19.80 19.64
CA SER A 218 16.15 18.51 19.64
C SER A 218 15.38 17.49 18.79
N GLY A 219 16.06 16.41 18.40
CA GLY A 219 15.44 15.32 17.67
C GLY A 219 14.68 14.38 18.60
N PHE A 220 13.51 13.92 18.17
CA PHE A 220 12.69 12.93 18.89
C PHE A 220 12.45 11.69 18.04
N LYS A 221 12.11 10.58 18.68
CA LYS A 221 11.79 9.31 18.02
C LYS A 221 10.28 9.14 17.92
N LEU A 222 9.77 8.87 16.73
CA LEU A 222 8.43 8.29 16.54
C LEU A 222 8.53 6.76 16.66
N GLN A 223 7.52 6.14 17.26
CA GLN A 223 7.43 4.70 17.46
C GLN A 223 6.02 4.19 17.14
N ILE A 224 5.97 3.04 16.46
CA ILE A 224 4.74 2.26 16.26
C ILE A 224 4.87 0.95 17.04
N ARG A 225 3.80 0.56 17.75
CA ARG A 225 3.72 -0.69 18.51
C ARG A 225 2.43 -1.43 18.21
N ASP A 226 2.44 -2.76 18.28
CA ASP A 226 1.21 -3.56 18.21
C ASP A 226 0.33 -3.32 19.45
N LYS A 227 -0.98 -3.09 19.26
CA LYS A 227 -1.88 -2.78 20.39
C LYS A 227 -2.12 -3.98 21.33
N LYS A 228 -2.14 -5.21 20.81
CA LYS A 228 -2.45 -6.42 21.58
C LYS A 228 -1.22 -6.84 22.41
N ASN A 229 -0.08 -6.96 21.74
CA ASN A 229 1.13 -7.58 22.30
C ASN A 229 2.13 -6.54 22.83
N ARG A 230 1.95 -5.25 22.50
CA ARG A 230 2.88 -4.14 22.79
C ARG A 230 4.27 -4.29 22.17
N ASN A 231 4.43 -5.24 21.24
CA ASN A 231 5.64 -5.46 20.46
C ASN A 231 6.06 -4.16 19.75
N HIS A 232 7.35 -3.89 19.75
CA HIS A 232 7.92 -2.80 18.98
C HIS A 232 7.91 -3.17 17.49
N ILE A 233 7.28 -2.35 16.65
CA ILE A 233 7.13 -2.63 15.21
C ILE A 233 8.09 -1.77 14.38
N TRP A 234 8.25 -0.51 14.77
CA TRP A 234 9.02 0.47 14.00
C TRP A 234 9.41 1.67 14.85
N GLU A 235 10.59 2.24 14.56
CA GLU A 235 11.08 3.49 15.15
C GLU A 235 11.73 4.37 14.07
N ALA A 236 11.52 5.68 14.17
CA ALA A 236 12.25 6.66 13.36
C ALA A 236 12.65 7.90 14.17
N LEU A 237 13.94 8.21 14.18
CA LEU A 237 14.48 9.46 14.74
C LEU A 237 14.28 10.63 13.77
N LEU A 238 13.45 11.60 14.13
CA LEU A 238 13.33 12.89 13.45
C LEU A 238 14.36 13.88 14.03
N LYS A 239 14.96 14.71 13.18
CA LYS A 239 15.97 15.71 13.57
C LYS A 239 15.66 17.06 12.88
N PRO A 240 15.85 18.21 13.55
CA PRO A 240 15.47 19.52 13.01
C PRO A 240 16.10 19.82 11.64
N GLY A 241 17.36 19.46 11.44
CA GLY A 241 18.08 19.70 10.18
C GLY A 241 17.46 19.03 8.95
N LYS A 242 16.75 17.89 9.10
CA LYS A 242 16.07 17.24 7.96
C LYS A 242 14.72 17.88 7.59
N ILE A 243 14.22 18.80 8.40
CA ILE A 243 12.93 19.49 8.24
C ILE A 243 13.15 20.94 7.75
N ARG A 244 14.33 21.52 8.03
CA ARG A 244 14.74 22.87 7.60
C ARG A 244 15.61 22.92 6.33
N LEU A 245 15.88 21.81 5.66
CA LEU A 245 16.88 21.76 4.56
C LEU A 245 16.34 22.18 3.18
N ASP A 246 15.02 22.15 2.95
CA ASP A 246 14.40 22.55 1.67
C ASP A 246 14.09 24.06 1.57
N THR A 247 14.29 24.86 2.63
CA THR A 247 14.03 26.31 2.60
C THR A 247 15.15 27.14 1.98
N ASP A 248 16.35 26.57 1.76
CA ASP A 248 17.55 27.34 1.37
C ASP A 248 17.91 27.25 -0.13
N THR A 249 17.20 26.43 -0.91
CA THR A 249 17.41 26.29 -2.37
C THR A 249 16.63 27.30 -3.22
N SER A 250 15.91 28.25 -2.61
CA SER A 250 15.16 29.31 -3.31
C SER A 250 15.90 30.67 -3.36
N LYS A 251 17.22 30.69 -3.11
CA LYS A 251 18.07 31.89 -3.23
C LYS A 251 19.46 31.62 -3.82
N ARG A 252 19.52 31.44 -5.15
CA ARG A 252 20.64 31.90 -5.99
C ARG A 252 20.24 32.00 -7.46
#